data_AF-A0A2T3HN04-F1
#
_entry.id   AF-A0A2T3HN04-F1
#
_cell.length_a   1.000
_cell.length_b   1.000
_cell.length_c   1.000
_cell.angle_alpha   90.00
_cell.angle_beta   90.00
_cell.angle_gamma   90.00
#
_symmetry.space_group_name_H-M   'P 1'
#
loop_
_entity.id
_entity.type
_entity.pdbx_description
1 polymer ?
#
loop_
_entity_poly.entity_id
_entity_poly.type
_entity_poly.pdbx_seq_one_letter_code
_entity_poly.pdbx_strand_id
1 'polypeptide(L)' 'MQQFRVEVADGGEGKVFTIENLGEGRYQISLQDEVLGNIRLDGNAHDHCEQEGCEIDLPLLNSIREAIESHEANTQS' A
#
# COMPACT_ATOMS: atom_id res chain seq x y z
N MET A 1 -6.18 -13.29 7.99
CA MET A 1 -6.03 -12.14 7.06
C MET A 1 -5.59 -10.97 7.93
N GLN A 2 -4.46 -10.35 7.59
CA GLN A 2 -3.87 -9.29 8.40
C GLN A 2 -4.16 -7.95 7.76
N GLN A 3 -4.71 -7.03 8.54
CA GLN A 3 -4.99 -5.67 8.14
C GLN A 3 -4.20 -4.73 9.05
N PHE A 4 -3.62 -3.70 8.47
CA PHE A 4 -2.90 -2.65 9.20
C PHE A 4 -3.15 -1.31 8.54
N ARG A 5 -2.75 -0.23 9.23
CA ARG A 5 -2.89 1.13 8.73
C ARG A 5 -1.52 1.75 8.56
N VAL A 6 -1.35 2.49 7.47
CA VAL A 6 -0.15 3.26 7.18
C VAL A 6 -0.53 4.72 7.03
N GLU A 7 0.28 5.60 7.61
CA GLU A 7 0.16 7.04 7.44
C GLU A 7 1.27 7.51 6.50
N VAL A 8 0.90 8.23 5.45
CA VAL A 8 1.82 8.78 4.46
C VAL A 8 1.49 10.24 4.21
N ALA A 9 2.51 11.05 3.94
CA ALA A 9 2.33 12.46 3.61
C ALA A 9 1.97 12.61 2.13
N ASP A 10 0.82 13.22 1.86
CA ASP A 10 0.34 13.56 0.52
C ASP A 10 0.08 15.06 0.44
N GLY A 11 0.86 15.78 -0.37
CA GLY A 11 0.70 17.24 -0.51
C GLY A 11 0.94 18.06 0.77
N GLY A 12 1.54 17.47 1.81
CA GLY A 12 1.75 18.11 3.12
C GLY A 12 0.71 17.75 4.18
N GLU A 13 -0.29 16.94 3.84
CA GLU A 13 -1.28 16.40 4.76
C GLU A 13 -1.03 14.90 4.99
N GLY A 14 -1.13 14.46 6.25
CA GLY A 14 -1.04 13.03 6.58
C GLY A 14 -2.33 12.31 6.18
N LYS A 15 -2.22 11.36 5.25
CA LYS A 15 -3.33 10.48 4.85
C LYS A 15 -3.11 9.08 5.43
N VAL A 16 -4.17 8.55 6.04
CA VAL A 16 -4.15 7.21 6.64
C VAL A 16 -4.83 6.23 5.70
N PHE A 17 -4.05 5.30 5.17
CA PHE A 17 -4.52 4.22 4.32
C PHE A 17 -4.67 2.95 5.14
N THR A 18 -5.68 2.18 4.76
CA THR A 18 -5.89 0.84 5.28
C THR A 18 -5.33 -0.15 4.28
N ILE A 19 -4.44 -1.02 4.75
CA ILE A 19 -3.78 -2.03 3.95
C ILE A 19 -4.25 -3.39 4.41
N GLU A 20 -4.74 -4.18 3.47
CA GLU A 20 -5.13 -5.58 3.70
C GLU A 20 -4.17 -6.51 2.97
N ASN A 21 -3.51 -7.41 3.70
CA ASN A 21 -2.65 -8.42 3.11
C ASN A 21 -3.51 -9.56 2.55
N LEU A 22 -3.54 -9.66 1.22
CA LEU A 22 -4.28 -10.68 0.46
C LEU A 22 -3.49 -11.99 0.29
N GLY A 23 -2.23 -12.02 0.73
CA GLY A 23 -1.30 -13.13 0.59
C GLY A 23 -0.44 -13.05 -0.67
N GLU A 24 0.66 -13.82 -0.68
CA GLU A 24 1.60 -13.92 -1.81
C GLU A 24 2.21 -12.57 -2.24
N GLY A 25 2.38 -11.66 -1.27
CA GLY A 25 2.91 -10.31 -1.52
C GLY A 25 1.90 -9.37 -2.17
N ARG A 26 0.60 -9.71 -2.18
CA ARG A 26 -0.47 -8.84 -2.66
C ARG A 26 -1.13 -8.08 -1.51
N TYR A 27 -1.39 -6.81 -1.74
CA TYR A 27 -1.99 -5.92 -0.76
C TYR A 27 -3.10 -5.08 -1.40
N GLN A 28 -4.25 -5.00 -0.74
CA GLN A 28 -5.31 -4.06 -1.10
C GLN A 28 -5.12 -2.76 -0.34
N ILE A 29 -5.27 -1.63 -1.03
CA ILE A 29 -5.18 -0.29 -0.46
C ILE A 29 -6.60 0.30 -0.42
N SER A 30 -6.98 0.85 0.72
CA SER A 30 -8.26 1.54 0.88
C SER A 30 -8.11 2.84 1.67
N LEU A 31 -8.92 3.84 1.33
CA LEU A 31 -8.99 5.13 2.02
C LEU A 31 -10.46 5.41 2.36
N GLN A 32 -10.77 5.66 3.63
CA GLN A 32 -12.15 5.98 4.07
C GLN A 32 -13.20 4.99 3.52
N ASP A 33 -12.91 3.69 3.61
CA ASP A 33 -13.78 2.60 3.13
C ASP A 33 -13.91 2.46 1.60
N GLU A 34 -13.20 3.29 0.83
CA GLU A 34 -13.09 3.17 -0.63
C GLU A 34 -11.84 2.37 -1.01
N VAL A 35 -12.01 1.33 -1.84
CA VAL A 35 -10.89 0.54 -2.36
C VAL A 35 -10.24 1.33 -3.49
N LEU A 36 -9.00 1.75 -3.26
CA LEU A 36 -8.25 2.55 -4.23
C LEU A 36 -7.51 1.68 -5.24
N GLY A 37 -7.21 0.42 -4.89
CA GLY A 37 -6.55 -0.52 -5.79
C GLY A 37 -5.77 -1.63 -5.06
N ASN A 38 -5.13 -2.49 -5.83
CA ASN A 38 -4.28 -3.57 -5.33
C ASN A 38 -2.84 -3.39 -5.83
N ILE A 39 -1.88 -3.68 -4.96
CA ILE A 39 -0.46 -3.71 -5.30
C ILE A 39 0.15 -5.07 -5.02
N ARG A 40 1.23 -5.36 -5.72
CA ARG A 40 2.09 -6.50 -5.42
C ARG A 40 3.49 -6.03 -5.09
N LEU A 41 4.05 -6.59 -4.02
CA LEU A 41 5.42 -6.40 -3.59
C LEU A 41 6.19 -7.67 -3.89
N ASP A 42 6.61 -7.84 -5.14
CA ASP A 42 7.37 -9.00 -5.63
C ASP A 42 8.83 -8.65 -5.99
N GLY A 43 9.30 -7.47 -5.57
CA GLY A 43 10.70 -7.06 -5.68
C GLY A 43 11.22 -6.81 -7.11
N ASN A 44 10.38 -6.99 -8.15
CA ASN A 44 10.83 -7.00 -9.54
C ASN A 44 10.13 -6.01 -10.50
N ALA A 45 9.12 -5.27 -10.07
CA ALA A 45 8.56 -4.20 -10.90
C ALA A 45 7.94 -3.10 -10.05
N HIS A 46 8.59 -1.93 -10.00
CA HIS A 46 8.09 -0.73 -9.32
C HIS A 46 6.83 -0.14 -9.98
N ASP A 47 6.56 -0.52 -11.24
CA ASP A 47 5.63 0.19 -12.13
C ASP A 47 4.32 -0.57 -12.38
N HIS A 48 4.19 -1.80 -11.88
CA HIS A 48 3.01 -2.62 -12.15
C HIS A 48 2.06 -2.62 -10.94
N CYS A 49 1.17 -1.64 -10.94
CA CYS A 49 -0.12 -1.79 -10.28
C CYS A 49 -0.84 -2.95 -11.01
N GLU A 50 -0.87 -4.15 -10.42
CA GLU A 50 -1.59 -5.30 -11.00
C GLU A 50 -3.10 -5.10 -10.81
N GLN A 51 -3.66 -4.27 -11.70
CA GLN A 51 -5.05 -4.12 -12.14
C GLN A 51 -6.18 -3.72 -11.15
N GLU A 52 -7.03 -2.87 -11.73
CA GLU A 52 -8.32 -2.29 -11.28
C GLU A 52 -8.20 -1.23 -10.16
N GLY A 53 -8.40 0.04 -10.55
CA GLY A 53 -8.28 1.21 -9.66
C GLY A 53 -6.85 1.72 -9.56
N CYS A 54 -6.38 2.51 -10.53
CA CYS A 54 -5.10 3.21 -10.43
C CYS A 54 -5.36 4.70 -10.14
N GLU A 55 -6.21 4.97 -9.15
CA GLU A 55 -6.54 6.34 -8.71
C GLU A 55 -5.49 6.93 -7.75
N ILE A 56 -4.42 6.16 -7.48
CA ILE A 56 -3.30 6.58 -6.65
C ILE A 56 -2.16 7.05 -7.55
N ASP A 57 -1.72 8.30 -7.36
CA ASP A 57 -0.53 8.83 -8.02
C ASP A 57 0.75 8.08 -7.63
N LEU A 58 1.67 7.92 -8.57
CA LEU A 58 2.93 7.17 -8.37
C LEU A 58 3.75 7.58 -7.12
N PRO A 59 3.90 8.87 -6.76
CA PRO A 59 4.63 9.26 -5.56
C PRO A 59 3.96 8.73 -4.28
N LEU A 60 2.63 8.82 -4.21
CA LEU A 60 1.85 8.34 -3.07
C LEU A 60 1.92 6.81 -2.97
N LEU A 61 1.85 6.13 -4.11
CA LEU A 61 2.01 4.67 -4.19
C LEU A 61 3.36 4.20 -3.63
N ASN A 62 4.44 4.92 -3.96
CA ASN A 62 5.78 4.62 -3.45
C ASN A 62 5.86 4.81 -1.93
N SER A 63 5.30 5.89 -1.38
CA SER A 63 5.26 6.09 0.07
C SER A 63 4.46 5.00 0.80
N ILE A 64 3.34 4.55 0.23
CA ILE A 64 2.55 3.45 0.79
C ILE A 64 3.37 2.16 0.78
N ARG A 65 4.10 1.88 -0.31
CA ARG A 65 4.99 0.72 -0.42
C ARG A 65 6.06 0.71 0.67
N GLU A 66 6.78 1.82 0.83
CA GLU A 66 7.82 1.95 1.87
C GLU A 66 7.25 1.71 3.28
N ALA A 67 6.05 2.21 3.55
CA ALA A 67 5.38 2.01 4.83
C ALA A 67 4.98 0.54 5.07
N ILE A 68 4.52 -0.16 4.03
CA ILE A 68 4.20 -1.61 4.10
C ILE A 68 5.48 -2.42 4.35
N GLU A 69 6.54 -2.15 3.59
CA GLU A 69 7.83 -2.84 3.74
C GLU A 69 8.42 -2.62 5.14
N SER A 70 8.36 -1.39 5.65
CA SER A 70 8.78 -1.09 7.01
C SER A 70 7.92 -1.79 8.07
N HIS A 71 6.62 -1.97 7.83
CA HIS A 71 5.74 -2.69 8.74
C HIS A 71 6.07 -4.19 8.78
N GLU A 72 6.25 -4.81 7.61
CA GLU A 72 6.62 -6.22 7.49
C GLU A 72 7.98 -6.52 8.13
N ALA A 73 8.98 -5.65 7.94
CA ALA A 73 10.30 -5.78 8.56
C ALA A 73 10.25 -5.74 10.10
N ASN A 74 9.41 -4.87 10.67
CA ASN A 74 9.22 -4.78 12.12
C ASN A 74 8.37 -5.92 12.69
N THR A 75 7.48 -6.51 11.89
CA THR A 75 6.61 -7.61 12.33
C THR A 75 7.34 -8.97 12.33
N GLN A 76 8.47 -9.07 11.63
CA GLN A 76 9.32 -10.27 11.57
C GLN A 76 10.46 -10.31 12.61
N SER A 77 10.51 -9.37 13.56
CA SER A 77 11.54 -9.28 14.62
C SER A 77 11.10 -9.83 15.98
#